data_AF-A0A972N5H3-F1
#
_entry.id   AF-A0A972N5H3-F1
#
_cell.length_a   1.000
_cell.length_b   1.000
_cell.length_c   1.000
_cell.angle_alpha   90.00
_cell.angle_beta   90.00
_cell.angle_gamma   90.00
#
_symmetry.space_group_name_H-M   'P 1'
#
loop_
_entity.id
_entity.type
_entity.pdbx_description
1 polymer ?
#
loop_
_entity_poly.entity_id
_entity_poly.type
_entity_poly.pdbx_seq_one_letter_code
_entity_poly.pdbx_strand_id
1 'polypeptide(L)'
;MDTKARSLTKAISWRVVAFLVLGAISYAFTGNWQETAFITVVYNVVQIFIYFLHERVWDLLTWGRRRDVSHLPPAVELPQEEVESIREKLRLLGYLD
;
A
#
# COMPACT_ATOMS: atom_id res chain seq x y z
N MET A 1 -4.39 3.43 -16.52
CA MET A 1 -3.67 4.10 -15.41
C MET A 1 -4.71 4.61 -14.43
N ASP A 2 -4.66 4.21 -13.16
CA ASP A 2 -5.55 4.77 -12.14
C ASP A 2 -5.15 6.24 -11.90
N THR A 3 -6.00 7.18 -12.29
CA THR A 3 -5.74 8.60 -12.05
C THR A 3 -5.78 8.89 -10.55
N LYS A 4 -4.92 9.79 -10.05
CA LYS A 4 -4.88 10.21 -8.64
C LYS A 4 -6.28 10.54 -8.09
N ALA A 5 -7.12 11.19 -8.91
CA ALA A 5 -8.51 11.50 -8.61
C ALA A 5 -9.37 10.25 -8.38
N ARG A 6 -9.30 9.23 -9.26
CA ARG A 6 -10.07 7.98 -9.11
C ARG A 6 -9.69 7.21 -7.85
N SER A 7 -8.40 7.21 -7.49
CA SER A 7 -7.92 6.60 -6.25
C SER A 7 -8.47 7.32 -5.01
N LEU A 8 -8.42 8.66 -5.01
CA LEU A 8 -8.96 9.47 -3.92
C LEU A 8 -10.47 9.27 -3.75
N THR A 9 -11.24 9.27 -4.85
CA THR A 9 -12.69 9.01 -4.81
C THR A 9 -12.97 7.64 -4.20
N LYS A 10 -12.28 6.58 -4.65
CA LYS A 10 -12.43 5.24 -4.06
C LYS A 10 -12.14 5.22 -2.56
N ALA A 11 -11.07 5.90 -2.13
CA ALA A 11 -10.69 5.97 -0.72
C ALA A 11 -11.75 6.68 0.13
N ILE A 12 -12.29 7.82 -0.36
CA ILE A 12 -13.35 8.56 0.33
C ILE A 12 -14.64 7.73 0.37
N SER A 13 -15.04 7.13 -0.75
CA SER A 13 -16.22 6.25 -0.81
C SER A 13 -16.12 5.12 0.19
N TRP A 14 -14.96 4.46 0.28
CA TRP A 14 -14.73 3.40 1.26
C TRP A 14 -14.80 3.91 2.71
N ARG A 15 -14.29 5.11 3.00
CA ARG A 15 -14.36 5.71 4.34
C ARG A 15 -15.79 6.01 4.78
N VAL A 16 -16.63 6.51 3.88
CA VAL A 16 -18.05 6.75 4.18
C VAL A 16 -18.75 5.43 4.51
N VAL A 17 -18.54 4.39 3.70
CA VAL A 17 -19.13 3.06 3.93
C VAL A 17 -18.66 2.48 5.27
N ALA A 18 -17.35 2.51 5.55
CA ALA A 18 -16.81 1.99 6.80
C ALA A 18 -17.35 2.72 8.04
N PHE A 19 -17.46 4.06 7.97
CA PHE A 19 -18.03 4.87 9.05
C PHE A 19 -19.50 4.52 9.30
N LEU A 20 -20.30 4.39 8.24
CA LEU A 20 -21.72 4.01 8.36
C LEU A 20 -21.90 2.61 8.92
N VAL A 21 -21.10 1.64 8.47
CA VAL A 21 -21.14 0.26 8.97
C VAL A 21 -20.79 0.22 10.46
N LEU A 22 -19.72 0.90 10.88
CA LEU A 22 -19.34 0.95 12.28
C LEU A 22 -20.41 1.63 13.14
N GLY A 23 -20.97 2.75 12.68
CA GLY A 23 -22.07 3.43 13.37
C GLY A 23 -23.30 2.53 13.49
N ALA A 24 -23.67 1.84 12.41
CA ALA A 24 -24.82 0.93 12.40
C ALA A 24 -24.62 -0.26 13.37
N ILE A 25 -23.43 -0.88 13.37
CA ILE A 25 -23.10 -1.95 14.31
C ILE A 25 -23.12 -1.42 15.74
N SER A 26 -22.45 -0.29 16.00
CA SER A 26 -22.37 0.29 17.34
C SER A 26 -23.76 0.63 17.88
N TYR A 27 -24.63 1.20 17.06
CA TYR A 27 -26.02 1.51 17.41
C TYR A 27 -26.85 0.24 17.64
N ALA A 28 -26.68 -0.79 16.81
CA ALA A 28 -27.38 -2.07 17.00
C ALA A 28 -27.05 -2.71 18.36
N PHE A 29 -25.84 -2.48 18.89
CA PHE A 29 -25.42 -2.98 20.20
C PHE A 29 -25.79 -2.07 21.38
N THR A 30 -25.65 -0.75 21.23
CA THR A 30 -25.91 0.21 22.34
C THR A 30 -27.35 0.70 22.40
N GLY A 31 -28.06 0.74 21.26
CA GLY A 31 -29.40 1.33 21.15
C GLY A 31 -29.44 2.84 21.40
N ASN A 32 -28.28 3.50 21.56
CA ASN A 32 -28.15 4.91 21.93
C ASN A 32 -27.25 5.66 20.93
N TRP A 33 -27.77 6.75 20.37
CA TRP A 33 -27.05 7.61 19.42
C TRP A 33 -25.84 8.32 20.02
N GLN A 34 -25.90 8.71 21.30
CA GLN A 34 -24.78 9.40 21.98
C GLN A 34 -23.59 8.45 22.17
N GLU A 35 -23.85 7.22 22.63
CA GLU A 35 -22.79 6.20 22.79
C GLU A 35 -22.23 5.78 21.43
N THR A 36 -23.10 5.59 20.44
CA THR A 36 -22.70 5.27 19.06
C THR A 36 -21.74 6.32 18.48
N ALA A 37 -22.09 7.61 18.63
CA ALA A 37 -21.25 8.70 18.15
C ALA A 37 -19.90 8.71 18.87
N PHE A 38 -19.90 8.51 20.18
CA PHE A 38 -18.68 8.42 20.98
C PHE A 38 -17.78 7.27 20.53
N ILE A 39 -18.32 6.05 20.41
CA ILE A 39 -17.61 4.86 19.94
C ILE A 39 -17.00 5.11 18.56
N THR A 40 -17.78 5.64 17.63
CA THR A 40 -17.35 5.86 16.25
C THR A 40 -16.20 6.87 16.18
N VAL A 41 -16.27 7.98 16.92
CA VAL A 41 -15.19 8.99 16.96
C VAL A 41 -13.94 8.43 17.61
N VAL A 42 -14.07 7.81 18.79
CA VAL A 42 -12.93 7.22 19.52
C VAL A 42 -12.25 6.16 18.68
N TYR A 43 -13.00 5.28 18.03
CA TYR A 43 -12.47 4.24 17.14
C TYR A 43 -11.62 4.84 16.02
N ASN A 44 -12.09 5.88 15.34
CA ASN A 44 -11.34 6.51 14.26
C ASN A 44 -10.02 7.12 14.75
N VAL A 45 -10.03 7.74 15.94
CA VAL A 45 -8.82 8.28 16.56
C VAL A 45 -7.84 7.16 16.93
N VAL A 46 -8.31 6.13 17.64
CA VAL A 46 -7.49 4.96 18.02
C VAL A 46 -6.88 4.29 16.80
N GLN A 47 -7.63 4.17 15.71
CA GLN A 47 -7.15 3.53 14.50
C GLN A 47 -5.97 4.29 13.86
N ILE A 48 -5.90 5.62 13.99
CA ILE A 48 -4.74 6.39 13.53
C ILE A 48 -3.49 5.98 14.34
N PHE A 49 -3.61 5.91 15.68
CA PHE A 49 -2.52 5.49 16.54
C PHE A 49 -2.09 4.04 16.29
N ILE A 50 -3.06 3.13 16.17
CA ILE A 50 -2.78 1.72 15.87
C ILE A 50 -2.12 1.58 14.50
N TYR A 51 -2.59 2.31 13.48
CA TYR A 51 -1.96 2.28 12.16
C TYR A 51 -0.52 2.78 12.21
N PHE A 52 -0.26 3.89 12.92
CA PHE A 52 1.09 4.39 13.10
C PHE A 52 2.00 3.36 13.78
N LEU A 53 1.54 2.74 14.87
CA LEU A 53 2.30 1.70 15.56
C LEU A 53 2.51 0.46 14.68
N HIS A 54 1.50 0.07 13.92
CA HIS A 54 1.59 -1.03 12.98
C HIS A 54 2.67 -0.79 11.92
N GLU A 55 2.72 0.40 11.32
CA GLU A 55 3.78 0.79 10.38
C GLU A 55 5.16 0.75 11.05
N ARG A 56 5.29 1.24 12.29
CA ARG A 56 6.57 1.17 13.02
C ARG A 56 7.01 -0.27 13.29
N VAL A 57 6.08 -1.15 13.69
CA VAL A 57 6.38 -2.58 13.88
C VAL A 57 6.77 -3.22 12.55
N TRP A 58 6.10 -2.86 11.46
CA TRP A 58 6.43 -3.37 10.13
C TRP A 58 7.80 -2.89 9.65
N ASP A 59 8.19 -1.64 9.93
CA ASP A 59 9.51 -1.10 9.63
C ASP A 59 10.65 -1.82 10.38
N LEU A 60 10.35 -2.37 11.56
CA LEU A 60 11.32 -3.17 12.34
C LEU A 60 11.47 -4.59 11.79
N LEU A 61 10.42 -5.12 11.16
CA LEU A 61 10.44 -6.43 10.54
C LEU A 61 11.16 -6.33 9.17
N THR A 62 12.28 -7.03 9.01
CA THR A 62 12.98 -7.12 7.71
C THR A 62 12.27 -8.02 6.69
N TRP A 63 11.07 -8.50 7.03
CA TRP A 63 10.32 -9.45 6.22
C TRP A 63 9.96 -8.85 4.86
N GLY A 64 10.28 -9.58 3.78
CA GLY A 64 9.91 -9.18 2.42
C GLY A 64 10.73 -8.03 1.81
N ARG A 65 11.73 -7.47 2.50
CA ARG A 65 12.67 -6.53 1.86
C ARG A 65 13.54 -7.28 0.86
N ARG A 66 13.30 -7.03 -0.44
CA ARG A 66 14.25 -7.42 -1.49
C ARG A 66 15.51 -6.61 -1.29
N ARG A 67 16.67 -7.28 -1.20
CA ARG A 67 17.96 -6.59 -1.27
C ARG A 67 18.00 -5.92 -2.64
N ASP A 68 18.11 -4.60 -2.63
CA ASP A 68 18.45 -3.89 -3.85
C ASP A 68 19.87 -4.30 -4.24
N VAL A 69 19.98 -5.01 -5.36
CA VAL A 69 21.26 -5.46 -5.92
C VAL A 69 21.64 -4.66 -7.15
N SER A 70 20.87 -3.63 -7.51
CA SER A 70 21.08 -2.85 -8.73
C SER A 70 22.38 -2.05 -8.73
N HIS A 71 22.91 -1.73 -7.55
CA HIS A 71 24.16 -1.00 -7.36
C HIS A 71 25.38 -1.92 -7.21
N LEU A 72 25.18 -3.24 -7.06
CA LEU A 72 26.30 -4.16 -6.97
C LEU A 72 26.92 -4.32 -8.36
N PRO A 73 28.26 -4.31 -8.49
CA PRO A 73 28.89 -4.65 -9.74
C PRO A 73 28.48 -6.07 -10.13
N PRO A 74 28.25 -6.34 -11.42
CA PRO A 74 27.87 -7.67 -11.86
C PRO A 74 28.93 -8.67 -11.41
N ALA A 75 28.49 -9.79 -10.85
CA ALA A 75 29.39 -10.82 -10.32
C ALA A 75 30.30 -11.43 -11.42
N VAL A 76 29.93 -11.23 -12.68
CA VAL A 76 30.69 -11.60 -13.87
C VAL A 76 30.65 -10.40 -14.82
N GLU A 77 31.82 -9.92 -15.23
CA GLU A 77 31.90 -8.98 -16.34
C GLU A 77 31.50 -9.72 -17.63
N LEU A 78 30.35 -9.36 -18.20
CA LEU A 78 29.84 -10.01 -19.39
C LEU A 78 30.68 -9.62 -20.62
N PRO A 79 31.07 -10.58 -21.47
CA PRO A 79 31.63 -10.28 -22.78
C PRO A 79 30.70 -9.35 -23.57
N GLN A 80 31.27 -8.39 -24.28
CA GLN A 80 30.47 -7.35 -24.97
C GLN A 80 29.51 -7.96 -26.02
N GLU A 81 29.89 -9.08 -26.64
CA GLU A 81 29.05 -9.81 -27.60
C GLU A 81 27.71 -10.29 -26.99
N GLU A 82 27.73 -10.77 -25.75
CA GLU A 82 26.51 -11.22 -25.06
C GLU A 82 25.63 -10.02 -24.67
N VAL A 83 26.24 -8.90 -24.27
CA VAL A 83 25.53 -7.66 -23.93
C VAL A 83 24.80 -7.12 -25.16
N GLU A 84 25.44 -7.15 -26.33
CA GLU A 84 24.82 -6.73 -27.59
C GLU A 84 23.68 -7.65 -28.00
N SER A 85 23.85 -8.97 -27.87
CA SER A 85 22.79 -9.95 -28.13
C SER A 85 21.56 -9.73 -27.24
N ILE A 86 21.76 -9.47 -25.94
CA ILE A 86 20.66 -9.19 -25.00
C ILE A 86 19.98 -7.86 -25.36
N ARG A 87 20.76 -6.81 -25.69
CA ARG A 87 20.22 -5.50 -26.10
C ARG A 87 19.36 -5.61 -27.35
N GLU A 88 19.81 -6.36 -28.34
CA GLU A 88 19.05 -6.61 -29.58
C GLU A 88 17.76 -7.37 -29.29
N LYS A 89 17.81 -8.41 -28.45
CA LYS A 89 16.61 -9.15 -28.03
C LYS A 89 15.61 -8.28 -27.27
N LEU A 90 16.08 -7.36 -26.44
CA LEU A 90 15.23 -6.41 -25.71
C LEU A 90 14.60 -5.37 -26.64
N ARG A 91 15.31 -4.93 -27.69
CA ARG A 91 14.73 -4.10 -28.76
C ARG A 91 13.65 -4.85 -29.53
N LEU A 92 13.90 -6.10 -29.92
CA LEU A 92 12.91 -6.95 -30.61
C LEU A 92 11.64 -7.16 -29.78
N LEU A 93 11.77 -7.24 -28.46
CA LEU A 93 10.65 -7.38 -27.53
C LEU A 93 9.97 -6.04 -27.18
N GLY A 94 10.45 -4.91 -27.70
CA GLY A 94 9.86 -3.58 -27.46
C GLY A 94 10.13 -3.01 -26.07
N TYR A 95 11.14 -3.52 -25.35
CA TYR A 95 11.54 -3.00 -24.03
C TYR A 95 12.61 -1.89 -24.13
N LEU A 96 13.30 -1.79 -25.26
CA LEU A 96 14.33 -0.77 -25.55
C LEU A 96 14.07 -0.16 -26.92
N ASP A 97 14.28 1.16 -27.03
CA ASP A 97 14.28 1.89 -28.30
C ASP A 97 15.62 1.77 -29.06
#